data_AF-A0A544T4B8-F1
#
_entry.id   AF-A0A544T4B8-F1
#
_cell.length_a   1.000
_cell.length_b   1.000
_cell.length_c   1.000
_cell.angle_alpha   90.00
_cell.angle_beta   90.00
_cell.angle_gamma   90.00
#
_symmetry.space_group_name_H-M   'P 1'
#
loop_
_entity.id
_entity.type
_entity.pdbx_description
1 polymer ?
#
loop_
_entity_poly.entity_id
_entity_poly.type
_entity_poly.pdbx_seq_one_letter_code
_entity_poly.pdbx_strand_id
1 'polypeptide(L)'
;MHGLLRKRYIQTSCEQKLYAVQEVLLKKRPRKEIATELNVSVNSVTTWIKKYKEYGENSFISSAQYEIKRLKEIEKHYYELINIDKKQSYVK
;
A
#
# COMPACT_ATOMS: atom_id res chain seq x y z
N MET A 1 27.17 -30.54 -2.80
CA MET A 1 27.29 -29.38 -1.88
C MET A 1 26.03 -28.53 -2.00
N HIS A 2 25.06 -28.69 -1.09
CA HIS A 2 23.84 -27.87 -1.09
C HIS A 2 23.98 -26.75 -0.05
N GLY A 3 24.61 -25.65 -0.47
CA GLY A 3 24.62 -24.40 0.30
C GLY A 3 23.31 -23.65 0.10
N LEU A 4 22.34 -23.89 0.97
CA LEU A 4 21.11 -23.10 1.10
C LEU A 4 21.47 -21.67 1.56
N LEU A 5 21.90 -20.81 0.64
CA LEU A 5 21.99 -19.40 0.90
C LEU A 5 20.56 -18.86 0.99
N ARG A 6 20.12 -18.70 2.25
CA ARG A 6 18.88 -18.04 2.64
C ARG A 6 18.61 -16.88 1.70
N LYS A 7 17.55 -17.01 0.90
CA LYS A 7 16.91 -15.91 0.18
C LYS A 7 16.54 -14.89 1.26
N ARG A 8 17.43 -13.92 1.54
CA ARG A 8 17.14 -12.84 2.47
C ARG A 8 16.02 -12.05 1.81
N TYR A 9 14.79 -12.42 2.14
CA TYR A 9 13.60 -11.71 1.73
C TYR A 9 13.71 -10.38 2.46
N ILE A 10 14.34 -9.40 1.81
CA ILE A 10 14.33 -8.02 2.24
C ILE A 10 12.84 -7.70 2.26
N GLN A 11 12.26 -7.69 3.45
CA GLN A 11 10.88 -7.29 3.71
C GLN A 11 10.80 -5.82 3.34
N THR A 12 10.68 -5.55 2.04
CA THR A 12 10.36 -4.24 1.54
C THR A 12 8.91 -4.01 1.90
N SER A 13 8.71 -3.10 2.85
CA SER A 13 7.39 -2.72 3.34
C SER A 13 6.53 -2.25 2.17
N CYS A 14 5.22 -2.50 2.27
CA CYS A 14 4.23 -2.01 1.29
C CYS A 14 4.47 -0.52 0.97
N GLU A 15 4.72 0.28 2.00
CA GLU A 15 4.99 1.71 1.92
C GLU A 15 6.21 2.03 1.04
N GLN A 16 7.30 1.28 1.14
CA GLN A 16 8.49 1.49 0.31
C GLN A 16 8.21 1.18 -1.17
N LYS A 17 7.37 0.17 -1.44
CA LYS A 17 6.98 -0.18 -2.81
C LYS A 17 6.08 0.89 -3.41
N LEU A 18 5.10 1.37 -2.63
CA LEU A 18 4.22 2.46 -3.03
C LEU A 18 5.00 3.75 -3.27
N TYR A 19 5.90 4.11 -2.36
CA TYR A 19 6.79 5.26 -2.51
C TYR A 19 7.62 5.15 -3.80
N ALA A 20 8.26 3.99 -4.05
CA ALA A 20 9.05 3.78 -5.26
C ALA A 20 8.22 3.98 -6.54
N VAL A 21 6.99 3.45 -6.56
CA VAL A 21 6.09 3.58 -7.71
C VAL A 21 5.61 5.02 -7.87
N GLN A 22 5.26 5.71 -6.78
CA GLN A 22 4.84 7.10 -6.79
C GLN A 22 5.97 8.02 -7.28
N GLU A 23 7.21 7.89 -6.78
CA GLU A 23 8.34 8.69 -7.22
C GLU A 23 8.63 8.51 -8.73
N VAL A 24 8.50 7.27 -9.23
CA VAL A 24 8.74 6.99 -10.65
C VAL A 24 7.58 7.47 -11.53
N LEU A 25 6.33 7.36 -11.09
CA LEU A 25 5.16 7.76 -11.90
C LEU A 25 4.87 9.27 -11.81
N LEU A 26 4.94 9.86 -10.62
CA LEU A 26 4.63 11.27 -10.37
C LEU A 26 5.83 12.17 -10.69
N LYS A 27 7.01 11.85 -10.14
CA LYS A 27 8.21 12.68 -10.29
C LYS A 27 9.08 12.27 -11.48
N LYS A 28 8.70 11.23 -12.23
CA LYS A 28 9.46 10.68 -13.39
C LYS A 28 10.93 10.40 -13.07
N ARG A 29 11.25 10.12 -11.80
CA ARG A 29 12.63 9.83 -11.39
C ARG A 29 13.09 8.51 -12.02
N PRO A 30 14.37 8.39 -12.38
CA PRO A 30 14.88 7.18 -12.98
C PRO A 30 14.86 6.04 -11.95
N ARG A 31 14.36 4.88 -12.40
CA ARG A 31 14.20 3.68 -11.56
C ARG A 31 15.49 3.24 -10.89
N LYS A 32 16.64 3.51 -11.51
CA LYS A 32 17.97 3.22 -10.96
C LYS A 32 18.26 4.01 -9.69
N GLU A 33 17.94 5.29 -9.64
CA GLU A 33 18.18 6.11 -8.45
C GLU A 33 17.33 5.63 -7.27
N ILE A 34 16.04 5.39 -7.51
CA ILE A 34 15.10 4.88 -6.50
C ILE A 34 15.51 3.47 -6.03
N ALA A 35 15.98 2.63 -6.95
CA ALA A 35 16.49 1.30 -6.62
C ALA A 35 17.72 1.38 -5.70
N THR A 36 18.65 2.30 -5.97
CA THR A 36 19.82 2.54 -5.12
C THR A 36 19.43 3.08 -3.75
N GLU A 37 18.54 4.07 -3.71
CA GLU A 37 18.03 4.70 -2.47
C GLU A 37 17.37 3.68 -1.54
N LEU A 38 16.54 2.80 -2.11
CA LEU A 38 15.82 1.76 -1.39
C LEU A 38 16.63 0.47 -1.21
N ASN A 39 17.89 0.44 -1.66
CA ASN A 39 18.77 -0.72 -1.66
C ASN A 39 18.13 -1.99 -2.26
N VAL A 40 17.37 -1.80 -3.36
CA VAL A 40 16.63 -2.86 -4.06
C VAL A 40 17.11 -3.00 -5.49
N SER A 41 16.84 -4.15 -6.10
CA SER A 41 17.12 -4.35 -7.52
C SER A 41 16.18 -3.53 -8.40
N VAL A 42 16.69 -2.98 -9.49
CA VAL A 42 15.90 -2.26 -10.51
C VAL A 42 14.77 -3.12 -11.08
N ASN A 43 15.00 -4.44 -11.18
CA ASN A 43 13.98 -5.41 -11.60
C ASN A 43 12.81 -5.48 -10.59
N SER A 44 13.08 -5.33 -9.29
CA SER A 44 12.04 -5.28 -8.26
C SER A 44 11.15 -4.05 -8.44
N VAL A 45 11.77 -2.87 -8.63
CA VAL A 45 11.04 -1.62 -8.91
C VAL A 45 10.18 -1.74 -10.17
N THR A 46 10.73 -2.32 -11.24
CA THR A 46 9.99 -2.55 -12.49
C THR A 46 8.80 -3.48 -12.29
N THR A 47 8.97 -4.56 -11.50
CA THR A 47 7.90 -5.49 -11.14
C THR A 47 6.82 -4.79 -10.33
N TRP A 48 7.19 -3.92 -9.39
CA TRP A 48 6.23 -3.14 -8.60
C TRP A 48 5.43 -2.20 -9.49
N ILE A 49 6.08 -1.43 -10.38
CA ILE A 49 5.38 -0.54 -11.30
C ILE A 49 4.39 -1.31 -12.17
N LYS A 50 4.77 -2.51 -12.66
CA LYS A 50 3.87 -3.36 -13.45
C LYS A 50 2.65 -3.78 -12.62
N LYS A 51 2.86 -4.31 -11.41
CA LYS A 51 1.77 -4.70 -10.50
C LYS A 51 0.85 -3.54 -10.13
N TYR A 52 1.40 -2.35 -9.93
CA TYR A 52 0.63 -1.14 -9.67
C TYR A 52 -0.26 -0.77 -10.86
N LYS A 53 0.21 -0.91 -12.09
CA LYS A 53 -0.60 -0.64 -13.28
C LYS A 53 -1.74 -1.64 -13.47
N GLU A 54 -1.53 -2.91 -13.10
CA GLU A 54 -2.54 -3.96 -13.26
C GLU A 54 -3.59 -3.96 -12.14
N TYR A 55 -3.18 -3.71 -10.89
CA TYR A 55 -4.03 -3.90 -9.71
C TYR A 55 -4.14 -2.64 -8.83
N GLY A 56 -3.50 -1.53 -9.21
CA GLY A 56 -3.49 -0.28 -8.45
C GLY A 56 -2.73 -0.34 -7.13
N GLU A 57 -3.07 0.57 -6.22
CA GLU A 57 -2.52 0.65 -4.86
C GLU A 57 -2.80 -0.61 -4.04
N ASN A 58 -3.93 -1.27 -4.31
CA ASN A 58 -4.35 -2.51 -3.64
C ASN A 58 -3.38 -3.68 -3.86
N SER A 59 -2.51 -3.59 -4.87
CA SER A 59 -1.51 -4.62 -5.18
C SER A 59 -0.41 -4.77 -4.13
N PHE A 60 -0.21 -3.74 -3.30
CA PHE A 60 0.81 -3.72 -2.25
C PHE A 60 0.21 -3.85 -0.85
N ILE A 61 -1.07 -3.54 -0.71
CA ILE A 61 -1.81 -3.65 0.54
C ILE A 61 -1.89 -5.13 0.91
N SER A 62 -1.41 -5.50 2.10
CA SER A 62 -1.60 -6.86 2.58
C SER A 62 -3.10 -7.09 2.83
N SER A 63 -3.58 -8.32 2.67
CA SER A 63 -4.98 -8.66 2.95
C SER A 63 -5.45 -8.14 4.32
N ALA A 64 -4.55 -8.11 5.31
CA ALA A 64 -4.82 -7.57 6.64
C ALA A 64 -5.03 -6.04 6.64
N GLN A 65 -4.17 -5.29 5.94
CA GLN A 65 -4.29 -3.82 5.83
C GLN A 65 -5.56 -3.41 5.06
N TYR A 66 -5.95 -4.20 4.05
CA TYR A 66 -7.19 -3.98 3.31
C TYR A 66 -8.41 -4.15 4.23
N GLU A 67 -8.44 -5.22 5.01
CA GLU A 67 -9.55 -5.46 5.93
C GLU A 67 -9.60 -4.39 7.04
N ILE A 68 -8.46 -3.96 7.58
CA ILE A 68 -8.41 -2.85 8.55
C ILE A 68 -8.99 -1.57 7.96
N LYS A 69 -8.63 -1.23 6.72
CA LYS A 69 -9.16 -0.04 6.03
C LYS A 69 -10.68 -0.15 5.86
N ARG A 70 -11.15 -1.30 5.38
CA ARG A 70 -12.58 -1.59 5.20
C ARG A 70 -13.36 -1.49 6.51
N LEU A 71 -12.84 -2.06 7.60
CA LEU A 71 -13.46 -2.00 8.92
C LEU A 71 -13.56 -0.56 9.45
N LYS A 72 -12.53 0.26 9.25
CA LYS A 72 -12.55 1.69 9.61
C LYS A 72 -13.59 2.50 8.84
N GLU A 73 -13.75 2.24 7.54
CA GLU A 73 -14.78 2.89 6.73
C GLU A 73 -16.19 2.51 7.20
N ILE A 74 -16.39 1.23 7.54
CA ILE A 74 -17.65 0.74 8.12
C ILE A 74 -17.92 1.41 9.47
N GLU A 75 -16.94 1.43 10.37
CA GLU A 75 -17.04 2.04 11.70
C GLU A 75 -17.40 3.53 11.61
N LYS A 76 -16.74 4.27 10.72
CA LYS A 76 -17.06 5.68 10.47
C LYS A 76 -18.52 5.86 10.04
N HIS A 77 -18.98 5.06 9.09
CA HIS A 77 -20.36 5.11 8.60
C HIS A 77 -21.37 4.84 9.72
N TYR A 78 -21.09 3.86 10.59
CA TYR A 78 -21.92 3.59 11.77
C TYR A 78 -22.01 4.79 12.71
N TYR A 79 -20.89 5.44 13.03
CA TYR A 79 -20.90 6.63 13.88
C TYR A 79 -21.69 7.79 13.25
N GLU A 80 -21.59 7.98 11.94
CA GLU A 80 -22.38 8.99 11.23
C GLU A 80 -23.89 8.72 11.34
N LEU A 81 -24.33 7.47 11.17
CA LEU A 81 -25.74 7.07 11.33
C LEU A 81 -26.26 7.30 12.76
N ILE A 82 -25.48 6.89 13.77
CA ILE A 82 -25.84 7.11 15.19
C ILE A 82 -26.00 8.60 15.50
N ASN A 83 -25.12 9.44 14.93
CA ASN A 83 -25.15 10.87 15.18
C ASN A 83 -26.33 11.56 14.45
N ILE A 84 -26.76 11.02 13.31
CA ILE A 84 -27.96 11.46 12.59
C ILE A 84 -29.23 11.10 13.37
N ASP A 85 -29.33 9.87 13.88
CA ASP A 85 -30.46 9.41 14.71
C ASP A 85 -30.61 10.26 15.99
N LYS A 86 -29.50 10.51 16.70
CA LYS A 86 -29.50 11.43 17.84
C LYS A 86 -30.01 12.81 17.47
N LYS A 87 -29.58 13.38 16.34
CA LYS A 87 -30.03 14.71 15.89
C LYS A 87 -31.52 14.76 15.55
N GLN A 88 -32.11 13.68 15.01
CA GLN A 88 -33.55 13.63 14.72
C GLN A 88 -34.42 13.56 15.99
N SER A 89 -33.87 13.04 17.10
CA SER A 89 -34.57 12.96 18.39
C SER A 89 -34.69 14.31 19.12
N TYR A 90 -33.75 15.25 18.92
CA TYR A 90 -33.80 16.59 19.52
C TYR A 90 -34.70 17.60 18.79
N VAL A 91 -35.33 17.22 17.66
CA VAL A 91 -36.16 18.10 16.81
C VAL A 91 -37.65 17.72 16.88
N LYS A 92 -38.05 16.87 17.82
CA LYS A 92 -39.46 16.59 18.17
C LYS A 92 -39.74 17.10 19.59
#